data_AF-A0A517VZH7-F1
#
_entry.id   AF-A0A517VZH7-F1
#
_cell.length_a   1.000
_cell.length_b   1.000
_cell.length_c   1.000
_cell.angle_alpha   90.00
_cell.angle_beta   90.00
_cell.angle_gamma   90.00
#
_symmetry.space_group_name_H-M   'P 1'
#
loop_
_entity.id
_entity.type
_entity.pdbx_description
1 polymer ?
#
loop_
_entity_poly.entity_id
_entity_poly.type
_entity_poly.pdbx_seq_one_letter_code
_entity_poly.pdbx_strand_id
1 'polypeptide(L)'
;MNTTEFQQALSNIVSQFQKADYDARHLLLDLTDKIREIGDQIPDSVPKHLSSEWESICAEVDEVQPIFKSQRKTSILFDRQGMGQPGVQRAKNLITRIVALSQSVEKLENERHPPV
;
A
#
# COMPACT_ATOMS: atom_id res chain seq x y z
N MET A 1 0.04 -16.42 6.58
CA MET A 1 0.69 -15.36 7.38
C MET A 1 -0.08 -15.17 8.68
N ASN A 2 0.59 -14.92 9.80
CA ASN A 2 -0.04 -14.50 11.07
C ASN A 2 -0.09 -12.96 11.19
N THR A 3 -0.75 -12.41 12.22
CA THR A 3 -0.92 -10.95 12.35
C THR A 3 0.40 -10.21 12.53
N THR A 4 1.37 -10.79 13.23
CA THR A 4 2.70 -10.20 13.43
C THR A 4 3.47 -10.12 12.11
N GLU A 5 3.48 -11.19 11.32
CA GLU A 5 4.08 -11.22 9.99
C GLU A 5 3.40 -10.20 9.05
N PHE A 6 2.07 -10.09 9.12
CA PHE A 6 1.32 -9.10 8.35
C PHE A 6 1.68 -7.66 8.74
N GLN A 7 1.76 -7.38 10.04
CA GLN A 7 2.20 -6.09 10.57
C GLN A 7 3.63 -5.73 10.12
N GLN A 8 4.55 -6.70 10.15
CA GLN A 8 5.91 -6.52 9.67
C GLN A 8 5.96 -6.28 8.17
N ALA A 9 5.15 -6.99 7.39
CA ALA A 9 5.07 -6.82 5.94
C ALA A 9 4.56 -5.41 5.57
N LEU A 10 3.52 -4.93 6.25
CA LEU A 10 3.01 -3.55 6.10
C LEU A 10 4.06 -2.51 6.50
N SER A 11 4.72 -2.70 7.65
CA SER A 11 5.79 -1.80 8.12
C SER A 11 6.97 -1.74 7.16
N ASN A 12 7.32 -2.87 6.53
CA ASN A 12 8.34 -2.93 5.49
C ASN A 12 7.96 -2.18 4.21
N ILE A 13 6.67 -2.11 3.86
CA ILE A 13 6.20 -1.25 2.77
C ILE A 13 6.30 0.23 3.19
N VAL A 14 5.79 0.58 4.36
CA VAL A 14 5.79 1.96 4.87
C VAL A 14 7.20 2.53 4.95
N SER A 15 8.16 1.76 5.45
CA SER A 15 9.56 2.21 5.52
C SER A 15 10.17 2.48 4.14
N GLN A 16 9.76 1.76 3.09
CA GLN A 16 10.22 2.02 1.73
C GLN A 16 9.61 3.30 1.16
N PHE A 17 8.35 3.60 1.47
CA PHE A 17 7.76 4.90 1.13
C PHE A 17 8.47 6.07 1.82
N GLN A 18 8.91 5.90 3.06
CA GLN A 18 9.57 6.95 3.84
C GLN A 18 11.04 7.17 3.45
N LYS A 19 11.75 6.13 3.04
CA LYS A 19 13.17 6.21 2.64
C LYS A 19 13.38 6.81 1.25
N ALA A 20 12.34 6.84 0.43
CA ALA A 20 12.47 7.25 -0.94
C ALA A 20 12.28 8.76 -1.14
N ASP A 21 13.25 9.35 -1.83
CA ASP A 21 13.27 10.78 -2.16
C ASP A 21 12.89 11.03 -3.63
N TYR A 22 11.82 10.40 -4.11
CA TYR A 22 11.30 10.64 -5.47
C TYR A 22 9.80 10.36 -5.58
N ASP A 23 9.24 10.70 -6.75
CA ASP A 23 7.80 10.80 -7.02
C ASP A 23 6.95 9.63 -6.48
N ALA A 24 5.91 9.96 -5.70
CA ALA A 24 4.97 9.03 -5.07
C ALA A 24 4.34 8.01 -6.03
N ARG A 25 4.14 8.37 -7.31
CA ARG A 25 3.58 7.47 -8.31
C ARG A 25 4.54 6.33 -8.61
N HIS A 26 5.83 6.64 -8.75
CA HIS A 26 6.84 5.62 -8.98
C HIS A 26 6.96 4.71 -7.76
N LEU A 27 6.92 5.28 -6.55
CA LEU A 27 6.97 4.48 -5.32
C LEU A 27 5.83 3.50 -5.18
N LEU A 28 4.60 3.96 -5.45
CA LEU A 28 3.44 3.08 -5.42
C LEU A 28 3.58 1.96 -6.45
N LEU A 29 3.96 2.29 -7.69
CA LEU A 29 4.12 1.29 -8.75
C LEU A 29 5.22 0.28 -8.44
N ASP A 30 6.34 0.71 -7.86
CA ASP A 30 7.49 -0.13 -7.51
C ASP A 30 7.16 -1.17 -6.44
N LEU A 31 6.17 -0.88 -5.58
CA LEU A 31 5.74 -1.77 -4.50
C LEU A 31 4.47 -2.56 -4.82
N THR A 32 3.91 -2.43 -6.04
CA THR A 32 2.68 -3.13 -6.45
C THR A 32 2.73 -4.63 -6.16
N ASP A 33 3.79 -5.31 -6.61
CA ASP A 33 3.87 -6.77 -6.50
C ASP A 33 3.86 -7.20 -5.03
N LYS A 34 4.54 -6.43 -4.16
CA LYS A 34 4.55 -6.67 -2.72
C LYS A 34 3.21 -6.37 -2.07
N ILE A 35 2.51 -5.33 -2.51
CA ILE A 35 1.16 -5.00 -2.03
C ILE A 35 0.19 -6.15 -2.35
N ARG A 36 0.26 -6.70 -3.57
CA ARG A 36 -0.55 -7.85 -4.00
C ARG A 36 -0.23 -9.11 -3.20
N GLU A 37 1.06 -9.44 -3.08
CA GLU A 37 1.52 -10.62 -2.34
C GLU A 37 1.01 -10.63 -0.89
N ILE A 38 0.98 -9.46 -0.24
CA ILE A 38 0.43 -9.29 1.10
C ILE A 38 -1.10 -9.41 1.09
N GLY A 39 -1.77 -8.87 0.06
CA GLY A 39 -3.22 -8.96 -0.14
C GLY A 39 -3.72 -10.40 -0.25
N ASP A 40 -2.94 -11.29 -0.86
CA ASP A 40 -3.28 -12.71 -0.98
C ASP A 40 -3.12 -13.49 0.33
N GLN A 41 -2.52 -12.89 1.35
CA GLN A 41 -2.08 -13.57 2.58
C GLN A 41 -2.60 -12.91 3.86
N ILE A 42 -3.68 -12.11 3.79
CA ILE A 42 -4.25 -11.46 4.97
C ILE A 42 -4.67 -12.53 6.00
N PRO A 43 -4.21 -12.47 7.27
CA PRO A 43 -4.61 -13.42 8.31
C PRO A 43 -6.08 -13.27 8.68
N ASP A 44 -6.79 -14.38 8.92
CA ASP A 44 -8.17 -14.38 9.44
C ASP A 44 -8.31 -13.69 10.81
N SER A 45 -7.22 -13.61 11.57
CA SER A 45 -7.15 -12.91 12.86
C SER A 45 -7.15 -11.38 12.74
N VAL A 46 -7.06 -10.82 11.52
CA VAL A 46 -7.18 -9.37 11.29
C VAL A 46 -8.67 -8.98 11.27
N PRO A 47 -9.10 -7.95 12.04
CA PRO A 47 -10.47 -7.46 12.04
C PRO A 47 -10.99 -7.15 10.63
N LYS A 48 -12.25 -7.50 10.35
CA LYS A 48 -12.83 -7.42 8.99
C LYS A 48 -12.74 -6.03 8.35
N HIS A 49 -12.86 -4.97 9.15
CA HIS A 49 -12.74 -3.60 8.64
C HIS A 49 -11.33 -3.26 8.15
N LEU A 50 -10.28 -3.81 8.78
CA LEU A 50 -8.89 -3.61 8.35
C LEU A 50 -8.54 -4.48 7.14
N SER A 51 -9.01 -5.73 7.11
CA SER A 51 -8.80 -6.59 5.95
C SER A 51 -9.52 -6.06 4.71
N SER A 52 -10.77 -5.59 4.86
CA SER A 52 -11.50 -4.98 3.73
C SER A 52 -10.93 -3.63 3.27
N GLU A 53 -10.32 -2.85 4.16
CA GLU A 53 -9.56 -1.67 3.74
C GLU A 53 -8.33 -2.07 2.91
N TRP A 54 -7.60 -3.12 3.32
CA TRP A 54 -6.47 -3.61 2.53
C TRP A 54 -6.90 -4.18 1.17
N GLU A 55 -7.98 -4.97 1.12
CA GLU A 55 -8.59 -5.46 -0.11
C GLU A 55 -8.96 -4.31 -1.06
N SER A 56 -9.55 -3.23 -0.52
CA SER A 56 -9.86 -2.01 -1.28
C SER A 56 -8.60 -1.33 -1.83
N ILE A 57 -7.55 -1.21 -1.03
CA ILE A 57 -6.27 -0.65 -1.48
C ILE A 57 -5.68 -1.50 -2.62
N CYS A 58 -5.68 -2.83 -2.48
CA CYS A 58 -5.18 -3.74 -3.53
C CYS A 58 -5.94 -3.54 -4.85
N ALA A 59 -7.27 -3.47 -4.80
CA ALA A 59 -8.09 -3.24 -5.99
C ALA A 59 -7.75 -1.90 -6.68
N GLU A 60 -7.61 -0.82 -5.91
CA GLU A 60 -7.23 0.48 -6.48
C GLU A 60 -5.80 0.53 -6.99
N VAL A 61 -4.87 -0.21 -6.37
CA VAL A 61 -3.50 -0.38 -6.86
C VAL A 61 -3.49 -1.12 -8.20
N ASP A 62 -4.39 -2.08 -8.39
CA ASP A 62 -4.53 -2.82 -9.64
C ASP A 62 -5.07 -1.95 -10.78
N GLU A 63 -6.03 -1.08 -10.48
CA GLU A 63 -6.57 -0.12 -11.45
C GLU A 63 -5.52 0.85 -11.98
N VAL A 64 -4.53 1.21 -11.16
CA VAL A 64 -3.51 2.19 -11.52
C VAL A 64 -2.30 1.60 -12.21
N GLN A 65 -2.28 0.30 -12.50
CA GLN A 65 -1.12 -0.34 -13.12
C GLN A 65 -0.86 0.16 -14.55
N PRO A 66 0.41 0.26 -14.96
CA PRO A 66 0.74 0.45 -16.36
C PRO A 66 0.38 -0.80 -17.16
N ILE A 67 0.12 -0.62 -18.46
CA ILE A 67 -0.16 -1.74 -19.39
C ILE A 67 1.02 -2.74 -19.38
N PHE A 68 2.24 -2.22 -19.30
CA PHE A 68 3.46 -3.01 -19.12
C PHE A 68 4.31 -2.41 -18.00
N LYS A 69 4.87 -3.25 -17.12
CA LYS A 69 5.72 -2.81 -15.99
C LYS A 69 6.91 -1.94 -16.43
N SER A 70 7.51 -2.26 -17.58
CA SER A 70 8.61 -1.48 -18.18
C SER A 70 8.18 -0.11 -18.70
N GLN A 71 6.87 0.14 -18.84
CA GLN A 71 6.29 1.36 -19.40
C GLN A 71 5.44 2.10 -18.37
N ARG A 72 6.02 2.46 -17.22
CA ARG A 72 5.32 3.14 -16.10
C ARG A 72 4.47 4.35 -16.54
N LYS A 73 4.91 5.10 -17.55
CA LYS A 73 4.19 6.26 -18.11
C LYS A 73 2.84 5.92 -18.76
N THR A 74 2.53 4.64 -18.96
CA THR A 74 1.23 4.16 -19.47
C THR A 74 0.20 3.98 -18.36
N SER A 75 0.62 4.02 -17.08
CA SER A 75 -0.31 4.05 -15.95
C SER A 75 -1.14 5.33 -15.98
N ILE A 76 -2.41 5.23 -15.56
CA ILE A 76 -3.32 6.37 -15.40
C ILE A 76 -2.78 7.43 -14.41
N LEU A 77 -1.79 7.09 -13.58
CA LEU A 77 -1.09 8.05 -12.71
C LEU A 77 -0.23 9.06 -13.50
N PHE A 78 0.05 8.78 -14.78
CA PHE A 78 0.87 9.60 -15.66
C PHE A 78 0.08 10.22 -16.83
N ASP A 79 -1.25 10.28 -16.72
CA ASP A 79 -2.13 10.71 -17.82
C ASP A 79 -1.72 12.07 -18.43
N ARG A 80 -1.85 12.13 -19.76
CA ARG A 80 -1.21 13.11 -20.66
C ARG A 80 -1.96 14.45 -20.75
N GLN A 81 -3.18 14.57 -20.21
CA GLN A 81 -4.03 15.74 -20.42
C GLN A 81 -4.07 16.76 -19.26
N GLY A 82 -3.40 16.52 -18.13
CA GLY A 82 -3.45 17.47 -17.00
C GLY A 82 -2.33 17.35 -15.99
N MET A 83 -1.20 18.02 -16.26
CA MET A 83 -0.12 18.44 -15.32
C MET A 83 0.45 17.41 -14.31
N GLY A 84 0.05 16.13 -14.33
CA GLY A 84 0.51 15.07 -13.43
C GLY A 84 0.01 15.14 -11.97
N GLN A 85 -0.54 16.28 -11.53
CA GLN A 85 -0.97 16.49 -10.14
C GLN A 85 -2.07 15.54 -9.65
N PRO A 86 -3.13 15.24 -10.43
CA PRO A 86 -4.16 14.29 -10.00
C PRO A 86 -3.62 12.88 -9.76
N GLY A 87 -2.71 12.41 -10.62
CA GLY A 87 -2.05 11.11 -10.47
C GLY A 87 -1.12 11.07 -9.26
N VAL A 88 -0.36 12.15 -9.02
CA VAL A 88 0.46 12.28 -7.79
C VAL A 88 -0.41 12.26 -6.54
N GLN A 89 -1.53 12.97 -6.53
CA GLN A 89 -2.43 12.98 -5.38
C GLN A 89 -3.07 11.62 -5.15
N ARG A 90 -3.50 10.92 -6.22
CA ARG A 90 -4.02 9.55 -6.11
C ARG A 90 -2.98 8.60 -5.50
N ALA A 91 -1.73 8.66 -5.96
CA ALA A 91 -0.65 7.86 -5.40
C ALA A 91 -0.39 8.19 -3.92
N LYS A 92 -0.33 9.48 -3.56
CA LYS A 92 -0.18 9.93 -2.17
C LYS A 92 -1.33 9.46 -1.27
N ASN A 93 -2.57 9.49 -1.77
CA ASN A 93 -3.74 9.02 -1.03
C ASN A 93 -3.63 7.52 -0.73
N LEU A 94 -3.27 6.70 -1.72
CA LEU A 94 -3.06 5.27 -1.52
C LEU A 94 -1.93 5.00 -0.52
N ILE A 95 -0.79 5.67 -0.66
CA ILE A 95 0.32 5.56 0.30
C ILE A 95 -0.14 5.94 1.72
N THR A 96 -0.88 7.04 1.86
CA THR A 96 -1.39 7.50 3.17
C THR A 96 -2.31 6.46 3.81
N ARG A 97 -3.19 5.84 3.03
CA ARG A 97 -4.07 4.75 3.50
C ARG A 97 -3.28 3.53 3.95
N ILE A 98 -2.24 3.14 3.20
CA ILE A 98 -1.33 2.04 3.59
C ILE A 98 -0.64 2.36 4.92
N VAL A 99 -0.17 3.59 5.11
CA VAL A 99 0.45 4.02 6.38
C VAL A 99 -0.55 3.95 7.54
N ALA A 100 -1.76 4.49 7.35
CA ALA A 100 -2.80 4.48 8.38
C ALA A 100 -3.24 3.07 8.77
N LEU A 101 -3.36 2.17 7.77
CA LEU A 101 -3.65 0.76 8.01
C LEU A 101 -2.52 0.10 8.80
N SER A 102 -1.26 0.31 8.41
CA SER A 102 -0.09 -0.24 9.12
C SER A 102 -0.08 0.16 10.60
N GLN A 103 -0.37 1.42 10.90
CA GLN A 103 -0.48 1.92 12.28
C GLN A 103 -1.65 1.29 13.05
N SER A 104 -2.77 1.03 12.37
CA SER A 104 -3.95 0.41 12.99
C SER A 104 -3.69 -1.06 13.34
N VAL A 105 -3.02 -1.78 12.45
CA VAL A 105 -2.60 -3.17 12.69
C VAL A 105 -1.52 -3.24 13.78
N GLU A 106 -0.59 -2.29 13.83
CA GLU A 106 0.39 -2.18 14.92
C GLU A 106 -0.27 -1.98 16.28
N LYS A 107 -1.27 -1.08 16.38
CA LYS A 107 -2.04 -0.90 17.63
C LYS A 107 -2.74 -2.18 18.06
N LEU A 108 -3.38 -2.89 17.13
CA LEU A 108 -4.01 -4.18 17.38
C LEU A 108 -3.01 -5.20 17.95
N GLU A 109 -1.80 -5.26 17.39
CA GLU A 109 -0.75 -6.17 17.89
C GLU A 109 -0.25 -5.77 19.28
N ASN A 110 -0.09 -4.48 19.55
CA ASN A 110 0.31 -3.98 20.87
C ASN A 110 -0.76 -4.22 21.94
N GLU A 111 -2.05 -4.17 21.59
CA GLU A 111 -3.15 -4.53 22.50
C GLU A 111 -3.16 -6.02 22.83
N ARG A 112 -2.76 -6.88 21.88
CA ARG A 112 -2.64 -8.32 22.08
C ARG A 112 -1.37 -8.72 22.83
N HIS A 113 -0.29 -7.97 22.63
CA HIS A 113 1.03 -8.20 23.20
C HIS A 113 1.59 -6.88 23.76
N PRO A 114 1.14 -6.43 24.94
CA PRO A 114 1.61 -5.18 25.52
C PRO A 114 3.13 -5.24 25.72
N PRO A 115 3.87 -4.16 25.40
CA PRO A 115 5.30 -4.10 25.68
C PRO A 115 5.52 -4.22 27.19
N VAL A 116 6.39 -5.15 27.60
CA VAL A 116 6.82 -5.38 28.99
C VAL A 116 7.69 -4.24 29.48
#